data_AF-A0A7W6SA61-F1
#
_entry.id   AF-A0A7W6SA61-F1
#
_cell.length_a   1.000
_cell.length_b   1.000
_cell.length_c   1.000
_cell.angle_alpha   90.00
_cell.angle_beta   90.00
_cell.angle_gamma   90.00
#
_symmetry.space_group_name_H-M   'P 1'
#
loop_
_entity.id
_entity.type
_entity.pdbx_description
1 polymer ?
#
loop_
_entity_poly.entity_id
_entity_poly.type
_entity_poly.pdbx_seq_one_letter_code
_entity_poly.pdbx_strand_id
1 'polypeptide(L)' 'MTTTEFDLLLAFCRNPGRVITREELLSLTHTGLAGPIERSVDVHISRLRQKIEADPKSPVLLQTVRLGGYMFTANVEQA' A
#
# COMPACT_ATOMS: atom_id res chain seq x y z
N MET A 1 -12.58 -3.77 3.41
CA MET A 1 -11.50 -2.77 3.18
C MET A 1 -12.13 -1.40 3.13
N THR A 2 -11.45 -0.35 3.60
CA THR A 2 -11.88 1.05 3.38
C THR A 2 -11.43 1.54 2.01
N THR A 3 -12.00 2.64 1.52
CA THR A 3 -11.62 3.27 0.24
C THR A 3 -10.11 3.53 0.16
N THR A 4 -9.52 4.13 1.20
CA THR A 4 -8.07 4.39 1.27
C THR A 4 -7.22 3.12 1.22
N GLU A 5 -7.62 2.03 1.89
CA GLU A 5 -6.88 0.77 1.84
C GLU A 5 -6.94 0.14 0.46
N PHE A 6 -8.07 0.28 -0.23
CA PHE A 6 -8.26 -0.17 -1.59
C PHE A 6 -7.41 0.67 -2.57
N ASP A 7 -7.42 1.99 -2.44
CA ASP A 7 -6.62 2.89 -3.28
C ASP A 7 -5.12 2.63 -3.10
N LEU A 8 -4.66 2.36 -1.88
CA LEU A 8 -3.28 1.94 -1.62
C LEU A 8 -2.95 0.64 -2.34
N LEU A 9 -3.81 -0.38 -2.19
CA LEU A 9 -3.61 -1.66 -2.86
C LEU A 9 -3.59 -1.48 -4.39
N LEU A 10 -4.48 -0.66 -4.93
CA LEU A 10 -4.53 -0.35 -6.36
C LEU A 10 -3.26 0.37 -6.83
N ALA A 11 -2.75 1.33 -6.06
CA ALA A 11 -1.49 2.02 -6.35
C ALA A 11 -0.31 1.03 -6.40
N PHE A 12 -0.26 0.08 -5.48
CA PHE A 12 0.73 -0.99 -5.46
C PHE A 12 0.59 -1.95 -6.64
N CYS A 13 -0.63 -2.41 -6.94
CA CYS A 13 -0.88 -3.31 -8.07
C CYS A 13 -0.57 -2.67 -9.43
N ARG A 14 -0.72 -1.35 -9.55
CA ARG A 14 -0.32 -0.59 -10.75
C ARG A 14 1.19 -0.41 -10.89
N ASN A 15 1.94 -0.58 -9.79
CA ASN A 15 3.38 -0.40 -9.74
C ASN A 15 4.07 -1.61 -9.06
N PRO A 16 3.90 -2.84 -9.57
CA PRO A 16 4.49 -4.04 -8.96
C PRO A 16 6.02 -3.98 -9.04
N GLY A 17 6.70 -4.43 -7.99
CA GLY A 17 8.16 -4.44 -7.88
C GLY A 17 8.82 -3.07 -7.75
N ARG A 18 8.04 -1.97 -7.71
CA ARG A 18 8.56 -0.61 -7.52
C ARG A 18 8.47 -0.20 -6.06
N VAL A 19 9.52 0.46 -5.58
CA VAL A 19 9.52 1.12 -4.28
C VAL A 19 8.73 2.42 -4.40
N ILE A 20 7.67 2.55 -3.60
CA ILE A 20 6.82 3.73 -3.53
C ILE A 20 7.02 4.38 -2.16
N THR A 21 7.39 5.66 -2.17
CA THR A 21 7.58 6.44 -0.94
C THR A 21 6.26 6.74 -0.25
N ARG A 22 6.32 7.13 1.04
CA ARG A 22 5.11 7.56 1.78
C ARG A 22 4.43 8.74 1.12
N GLU A 23 5.20 9.70 0.62
CA GLU A 23 4.72 10.91 -0.06
C GLU A 23 4.05 10.57 -1.40
N GLU A 24 4.61 9.63 -2.16
CA GLU A 24 3.98 9.11 -3.38
C GLU A 24 2.69 8.36 -3.08
N LEU A 25 2.65 7.53 -2.03
CA LEU A 25 1.42 6.84 -1.63
C LEU A 25 0.33 7.82 -1.20
N LEU A 26 0.69 8.90 -0.48
CA LEU A 26 -0.24 9.98 -0.17
C LEU A 26 -0.77 10.62 -1.45
N SER A 27 0.10 10.94 -2.41
CA SER A 27 -0.30 11.57 -3.67
C SER A 27 -1.20 10.67 -4.53
N LEU A 28 -0.88 9.37 -4.61
CA LEU A 28 -1.63 8.39 -5.40
C LEU A 28 -3.00 8.08 -4.82
N THR A 29 -3.13 8.08 -3.49
CA THR A 29 -4.41 7.86 -2.79
C THR A 29 -5.28 9.12 -2.76
N HIS A 30 -4.69 10.31 -2.93
CA HIS A 30 -5.43 11.58 -2.90
C HIS A 30 -6.18 11.91 -4.19
N THR A 31 -5.88 11.24 -5.31
CA THR A 31 -6.40 11.61 -6.65
C THR A 31 -7.89 11.26 -6.87
N GLY A 32 -8.54 10.54 -5.94
CA GLY A 32 -9.88 9.97 -6.18
C GLY A 32 -11.01 10.52 -5.33
N LEU A 33 -10.93 10.48 -4.00
CA LEU A 33 -12.10 10.70 -3.14
C LEU A 33 -11.70 11.33 -1.80
N ALA A 34 -12.40 12.41 -1.47
CA ALA A 34 -12.28 13.16 -0.23
C ALA A 34 -12.40 12.26 1.01
N GLY A 35 -11.39 12.30 1.88
CA GLY A 35 -11.45 11.76 3.23
C GLY A 35 -10.29 12.33 4.06
N PRO A 36 -10.48 12.61 5.36
CA PRO A 36 -9.43 13.18 6.19
C PRO A 36 -8.25 12.21 6.25
N ILE A 37 -7.05 12.73 5.96
CA ILE A 37 -5.76 12.08 6.25
C ILE A 37 -5.57 12.11 7.78
N GLU A 38 -6.45 11.47 8.54
CA GLU A 38 -6.38 11.48 10.00
C GLU A 38 -5.47 10.37 10.54
N ARG A 39 -5.00 9.45 9.69
CA ARG A 39 -4.12 8.35 10.11
C ARG A 39 -2.92 8.22 9.18
N SER A 40 -1.76 8.00 9.79
CA SER A 40 -0.49 7.78 9.08
C SER A 40 -0.60 6.65 8.05
N VAL A 41 0.09 6.80 6.91
CA VAL A 41 0.23 5.76 5.86
C VAL A 41 0.63 4.42 6.48
N ASP A 42 1.54 4.44 7.46
CA ASP A 42 1.99 3.23 8.17
C ASP A 42 0.82 2.47 8.85
N VAL A 43 -0.21 3.17 9.33
CA VAL A 43 -1.42 2.55 9.93
C VAL A 43 -2.27 1.87 8.87
N HIS A 44 -2.46 2.52 7.72
CA HIS A 44 -3.21 1.94 6.62
C HIS A 44 -2.48 0.73 6.01
N ILE A 45 -1.15 0.81 5.89
CA ILE A 45 -0.30 -0.31 5.47
C ILE A 45 -0.41 -1.47 6.46
N SER A 46 -0.37 -1.22 7.76
CA SER A 46 -0.52 -2.26 8.78
C SER A 46 -1.87 -2.97 8.68
N ARG A 47 -2.97 -2.21 8.50
CA ARG A 47 -4.32 -2.77 8.28
C ARG A 47 -4.46 -3.51 6.97
N LEU A 48 -3.81 -3.03 5.92
CA LEU A 48 -3.80 -3.69 4.62
C LEU A 48 -3.09 -5.04 4.73
N ARG A 49 -1.91 -5.08 5.37
CA ARG A 49 -1.18 -6.33 5.65
C ARG A 49 -2.02 -7.33 6.42
N GLN A 50 -2.76 -6.88 7.44
CA GLN A 50 -3.68 -7.75 8.18
C GLN A 50 -4.78 -8.40 7.33
N LYS A 51 -5.05 -7.87 6.14
CA LYS A 51 -6.13 -8.36 5.25
C LYS A 51 -5.59 -9.19 4.09
N ILE A 52 -4.40 -8.88 3.58
CA ILE A 52 -3.85 -9.51 2.36
C ILE A 52 -2.72 -10.49 2.64
N GLU A 53 -2.03 -10.36 3.78
CA GLU A 53 -0.93 -11.24 4.15
C GLU A 53 -1.46 -12.41 4.98
N ALA A 54 -0.86 -13.59 4.79
CA ALA A 54 -1.10 -14.74 5.66
C ALA A 54 -0.56 -14.49 7.08
N ASP A 55 0.63 -13.87 7.18
CA ASP A 55 1.21 -13.41 8.45
C ASP A 55 1.61 -11.92 8.37
N PRO A 56 0.88 -11.01 9.05
CA PRO A 56 1.20 -9.58 9.04
C PRO A 56 2.55 -9.23 9.68
N LYS A 57 3.11 -10.11 10.52
CA LYS A 57 4.43 -9.90 11.15
C LYS A 57 5.57 -10.28 10.21
N SER A 58 5.31 -11.15 9.24
CA SER A 58 6.26 -11.56 8.20
C SER A 58 5.67 -11.31 6.81
N PRO A 59 5.47 -10.04 6.41
CA PRO A 59 4.79 -9.69 5.17
C PRO A 59 5.62 -10.13 3.96
N VAL A 60 5.01 -10.92 3.07
CA VAL A 60 5.62 -11.42 1.85
C VAL A 60 5.23 -10.58 0.66
N LEU A 61 3.98 -10.09 0.60
CA LEU A 61 3.43 -9.34 -0.54
C LEU A 61 3.78 -7.85 -0.49
N LEU A 62 3.73 -7.24 0.70
CA LEU A 62 3.92 -5.81 0.89
C LEU A 62 5.13 -5.57 1.79
N GLN A 63 6.31 -5.45 1.19
CA GLN A 63 7.57 -5.33 1.91
C GLN A 63 7.89 -3.88 2.30
N THR A 64 8.51 -3.69 3.46
CA THR A 64 9.06 -2.41 3.87
C THR A 64 10.49 -2.29 3.35
N VAL A 65 10.77 -1.26 2.55
CA VAL A 65 12.13 -0.90 2.13
C VAL A 65 12.64 0.18 3.08
N ARG A 66 13.68 -0.15 3.86
CA ARG A 66 14.30 0.80 4.80
C ARG A 66 14.75 2.05 4.04
N LEU A 67 14.32 3.22 4.51
CA LEU A 67 14.58 4.54 3.89
C LEU A 67 13.97 4.75 2.48
N GLY A 68 13.32 3.74 1.90
CA GLY A 68 12.72 3.81 0.55
C GLY A 68 11.19 3.88 0.55
N GLY A 69 10.52 3.28 1.54
CA GLY A 69 9.06 3.22 1.61
C GLY A 69 8.54 1.79 1.56
N TYR A 70 7.60 1.51 0.66
CA TYR A 70 6.96 0.21 0.55
C TYR A 70 7.01 -0.31 -0.88
N MET A 71 7.05 -1.63 -1.01
CA MET A 71 7.10 -2.30 -2.30
C MET A 71 6.14 -3.47 -2.31
N PHE A 72 5.42 -3.61 -3.42
CA PHE A 72 4.56 -4.76 -3.64
C PHE A 72 5.30 -5.79 -4.50
N THR A 73 5.56 -6.94 -3.92
CA THR A 73 6.39 -8.02 -4.50
C THR A 73 5.56 -9.10 -5.18
N ALA A 74 4.24 -9.07 -5.02
CA ALA A 74 3.37 -10.03 -5.68
C ALA A 74 3.48 -9.88 -7.20
N ASN A 75 3.44 -11.00 -7.90
CA ASN A 75 3.30 -10.97 -9.35
C ASN A 75 1.89 -10.52 -9.70
N VAL A 76 1.76 -9.38 -10.38
CA VAL A 76 0.48 -8.82 -10.80
C VAL A 76 0.33 -9.09 -12.29
N GLU A 77 -0.50 -10.08 -12.62
CA GLU A 77 -0.91 -10.31 -14.00
C GLU A 77 -1.96 -9.28 -14.39
N GLN A 78 -1.67 -8.48 -15.42
CA GLN A 78 -2.66 -7.58 -16.01
C GLN A 78 -3.56 -8.41 -16.93
N ALA A 79 -4.85 -8.51 -16.58
CA ALA A 79 -5.88 -9.14 -17.40
C ALA A 79 -6.31 -8.24 -18.56
#